data_AF-A0A645J3B3-F1
#
_entry.id   AF-A0A645J3B3-F1
#
_cell.length_a   1.000
_cell.length_b   1.000
_cell.length_c   1.000
_cell.angle_alpha   90.00
_cell.angle_beta   90.00
_cell.angle_gamma   90.00
#
_symmetry.space_group_name_H-M   'P 1'
#
loop_
_entity.id
_entity.type
_entity.pdbx_description
1 polymer ?
#
loop_
_entity_poly.entity_id
_entity_poly.type
_entity_poly.pdbx_seq_one_letter_code
_entity_poly.pdbx_strand_id
1 'polypeptide(L)'
;MTIDSSLSGVFLFEVFDASDEVVEGTMKAVADKLRVNTDIGGIARYENDGYFRVSNNVAGNPWFICTLWLARWHIARASGLDQLKEGLDLLLWATKHAQPSGVMGEQIDPNTGAPLSVSPLFWSHAEFVTAVCEYLNRYKEISSFVASKGRGADVPETM
;
A
#
# COMPACT_ATOMS: atom_id res chain seq x y z
N MET A 1 -21.90 9.65 -1.60
CA MET A 1 -21.21 8.52 -0.95
C MET A 1 -19.74 8.90 -0.90
N THR A 2 -19.10 8.77 0.26
CA THR A 2 -17.70 9.17 0.48
C THR A 2 -16.83 7.92 0.45
N ILE A 3 -15.70 7.96 -0.26
CA ILE A 3 -14.72 6.86 -0.24
C ILE A 3 -13.89 6.94 1.04
N ASP A 4 -13.64 5.78 1.65
CA ASP A 4 -12.87 5.62 2.89
C ASP A 4 -11.84 4.48 2.72
N SER A 5 -10.61 4.72 3.15
CA SER A 5 -9.51 3.73 3.05
C SER A 5 -9.76 2.47 3.88
N SER A 6 -10.61 2.52 4.90
CA SER A 6 -11.02 1.35 5.70
C SER A 6 -11.78 0.29 4.91
N LEU A 7 -12.27 0.61 3.71
CA LEU A 7 -12.81 -0.39 2.78
C LEU A 7 -11.77 -1.46 2.39
N SER A 8 -10.48 -1.17 2.56
CA SER A 8 -9.40 -2.18 2.50
C SER A 8 -9.66 -3.37 3.43
N GLY A 9 -10.37 -3.16 4.54
CA GLY A 9 -10.72 -4.21 5.51
C GLY A 9 -11.38 -5.43 4.87
N VAL A 10 -12.14 -5.24 3.79
CA VAL A 10 -12.84 -6.31 3.09
C VAL A 10 -11.87 -7.41 2.59
N PHE A 11 -10.69 -7.04 2.10
CA PHE A 11 -9.68 -8.03 1.70
C PHE A 11 -8.66 -8.29 2.81
N LEU A 12 -8.33 -7.29 3.64
CA LEU A 12 -7.36 -7.44 4.73
C LEU A 12 -7.79 -8.47 5.77
N PHE A 13 -9.10 -8.64 5.96
CA PHE A 13 -9.68 -9.66 6.83
C PHE A 13 -10.12 -10.92 6.05
N GLU A 14 -9.66 -11.08 4.81
CA GLU A 14 -9.91 -12.26 3.96
C GLU A 14 -11.41 -12.57 3.76
N VAL A 15 -12.27 -11.53 3.79
CA VAL A 15 -13.70 -11.70 3.49
C VAL A 15 -13.90 -11.95 2.00
N PHE A 16 -13.13 -11.25 1.16
CA PHE A 16 -13.03 -11.48 -0.28
C PHE A 16 -11.55 -11.49 -0.71
N ASP A 17 -11.27 -12.16 -1.83
CA ASP A 17 -9.92 -12.20 -2.41
C ASP A 17 -9.47 -10.81 -2.89
N ALA A 18 -8.17 -10.51 -2.81
CA ALA A 18 -7.63 -9.23 -3.26
C ALA A 18 -7.83 -8.95 -4.76
N SER A 19 -8.03 -10.00 -5.56
CA SER A 19 -8.33 -9.98 -6.99
C SER A 19 -9.81 -10.15 -7.33
N ASP A 20 -10.69 -10.23 -6.33
CA ASP A 20 -12.14 -10.18 -6.55
C ASP A 20 -12.52 -8.84 -7.22
N GLU A 21 -13.44 -8.89 -8.19
CA GLU A 21 -13.84 -7.72 -9.00
C GLU A 21 -14.35 -6.56 -8.13
N VAL A 22 -15.08 -6.87 -7.04
CA VAL A 22 -15.60 -5.86 -6.12
C VAL A 22 -14.47 -5.24 -5.31
N VAL A 23 -13.52 -6.04 -4.84
CA VAL A 23 -12.33 -5.56 -4.13
C VAL A 23 -11.47 -4.70 -5.05
N GLU A 24 -11.23 -5.14 -6.28
CA GLU A 24 -10.43 -4.41 -7.26
C GLU A 24 -11.06 -3.07 -7.61
N GLY A 25 -12.37 -3.02 -7.86
CA GLY A 25 -13.09 -1.77 -8.09
C GLY A 25 -13.03 -0.82 -6.88
N THR A 26 -13.16 -1.37 -5.68
CA THR A 26 -13.11 -0.61 -4.43
C THR A 26 -11.72 -0.02 -4.19
N MET A 27 -10.67 -0.82 -4.31
CA MET A 27 -9.30 -0.39 -4.05
C MET A 27 -8.77 0.57 -5.12
N LYS A 28 -9.21 0.43 -6.37
CA LYS A 28 -8.98 1.46 -7.40
C LYS A 28 -9.65 2.77 -7.03
N ALA A 29 -10.90 2.76 -6.55
CA ALA A 29 -11.57 3.97 -6.10
C ALA A 29 -10.84 4.62 -4.91
N VAL A 30 -10.34 3.82 -3.96
CA VAL A 30 -9.48 4.31 -2.86
C VAL A 30 -8.21 4.96 -3.41
N ALA A 31 -7.48 4.27 -4.29
CA ALA A 31 -6.24 4.77 -4.88
C ALA A 31 -6.46 6.07 -5.69
N ASP A 32 -7.57 6.18 -6.42
CA ASP A 32 -7.84 7.35 -7.25
C ASP A 32 -8.36 8.55 -6.45
N LYS A 33 -9.30 8.32 -5.53
CA LYS A 33 -10.02 9.38 -4.81
C LYS A 33 -9.26 9.90 -3.61
N LEU A 34 -8.51 9.04 -2.93
CA LEU A 34 -7.84 9.37 -1.68
C LEU A 34 -6.35 9.65 -1.85
N ARG A 35 -5.81 9.55 -3.07
CA ARG A 35 -4.44 9.96 -3.35
C ARG A 35 -4.23 11.43 -3.05
N VAL A 36 -3.19 11.70 -2.28
CA VAL A 36 -2.75 13.05 -1.99
C VAL A 36 -1.90 13.54 -3.18
N ASN A 37 -2.48 14.42 -3.99
CA ASN A 37 -1.87 14.90 -5.25
C ASN A 37 -0.86 16.04 -5.00
N THR A 38 0.20 15.73 -4.26
CA THR A 38 1.36 16.58 -4.03
C THR A 38 2.64 15.76 -4.21
N ASP A 39 3.81 16.40 -4.11
CA ASP A 39 5.10 15.70 -4.13
C ASP A 39 5.31 14.77 -2.92
N ILE A 40 4.51 14.96 -1.85
CA ILE A 40 4.49 14.06 -0.70
C ILE A 40 3.81 12.74 -1.08
N GLY A 41 2.66 12.77 -1.76
CA GLY A 41 1.94 11.55 -2.10
C GLY A 41 1.30 10.88 -0.88
N GLY A 42 1.06 9.56 -0.96
CA GLY A 42 0.36 8.79 0.05
C GLY A 42 -1.17 8.86 -0.07
N ILE A 43 -1.85 8.19 0.86
CA ILE A 43 -3.29 7.99 0.85
C ILE A 43 -3.93 8.66 2.08
N ALA A 44 -4.98 9.45 1.85
CA ALA A 44 -5.80 10.05 2.89
C ALA A 44 -6.77 9.04 3.49
N ARG A 45 -7.26 9.32 4.69
CA ARG A 45 -8.21 8.44 5.40
C ARG A 45 -9.57 8.35 4.69
N TYR A 46 -10.18 9.50 4.41
CA TYR A 46 -11.39 9.65 3.59
C TYR A 46 -11.45 11.09 3.02
N GLU A 47 -12.34 11.33 2.05
CA GLU A 47 -12.45 12.64 1.40
C GLU A 47 -12.85 13.74 2.41
N ASN A 48 -12.12 14.86 2.38
CA ASN A 48 -12.36 16.02 3.24
C ASN A 48 -12.24 15.73 4.74
N ASP A 49 -11.40 14.77 5.13
CA ASP A 49 -11.07 14.52 6.52
C ASP A 49 -10.55 15.80 7.19
N GLY A 50 -11.24 16.24 8.25
CA GLY A 50 -10.95 17.47 9.01
C GLY A 50 -9.98 17.25 10.18
N TYR A 51 -9.62 16.02 10.51
CA TYR A 51 -8.77 15.73 11.66
C TYR A 51 -7.32 16.16 11.40
N PHE A 52 -6.86 17.20 12.11
CA PHE A 52 -5.57 17.89 11.87
C PHE A 52 -5.35 18.33 10.42
N ARG A 53 -6.42 18.56 9.65
CA ARG A 53 -6.32 18.95 8.24
C ARG A 53 -5.59 20.30 8.13
N VAL A 54 -4.55 20.33 7.30
CA VAL A 54 -3.75 21.56 7.05
C VAL A 54 -3.91 22.13 5.63
N SER A 55 -4.57 21.40 4.72
CA SER A 55 -4.80 21.84 3.34
C SER A 55 -6.19 21.44 2.84
N ASN A 56 -6.87 22.37 2.16
CA ASN A 56 -8.15 22.13 1.51
C ASN A 56 -8.01 21.75 0.02
N ASN A 57 -6.80 21.77 -0.53
CA ASN A 57 -6.53 21.52 -1.95
C ASN A 57 -6.27 20.03 -2.27
N VAL A 58 -6.31 19.16 -1.26
CA VAL A 58 -6.05 17.71 -1.36
C VAL A 58 -7.17 16.92 -0.69
N ALA A 59 -7.26 15.61 -0.94
CA ALA A 59 -8.27 14.76 -0.31
C ALA A 59 -8.21 14.82 1.23
N GLY A 60 -7.00 14.82 1.79
CA GLY A 60 -6.69 14.99 3.20
C GLY A 60 -5.18 14.91 3.43
N ASN A 61 -4.78 14.81 4.69
CA ASN A 61 -3.40 14.50 5.02
C ASN A 61 -3.12 13.03 4.66
N PRO A 62 -1.92 12.68 4.18
CA PRO A 62 -1.53 11.28 3.99
C PRO A 62 -1.27 10.58 5.33
N TRP A 63 -1.78 9.35 5.44
CA TRP A 63 -1.61 8.46 6.58
C TRP A 63 -0.70 7.30 6.20
N PHE A 64 0.23 6.93 7.09
CA PHE A 64 1.08 5.76 6.87
C PHE A 64 0.25 4.49 6.71
N ILE A 65 -0.68 4.27 7.64
CA ILE A 65 -1.54 3.08 7.66
C ILE A 65 -2.35 2.96 6.36
N CYS A 66 -3.03 4.01 5.92
CA CYS A 66 -3.83 3.97 4.70
C CYS A 66 -2.96 3.71 3.45
N THR A 67 -1.77 4.29 3.41
CA THR A 67 -0.83 4.08 2.31
C THR A 67 -0.30 2.64 2.31
N LEU A 68 -0.05 2.07 3.49
CA LEU A 68 0.39 0.69 3.65
C LEU A 68 -0.71 -0.32 3.36
N TRP A 69 -1.98 -0.04 3.67
CA TRP A 69 -3.09 -0.89 3.25
C TRP A 69 -3.19 -0.98 1.73
N LEU A 70 -2.99 0.13 1.02
CA LEU A 70 -2.92 0.11 -0.43
C LEU A 70 -1.71 -0.70 -0.91
N ALA A 71 -0.54 -0.58 -0.26
CA ALA A 71 0.64 -1.40 -0.56
C ALA A 71 0.34 -2.90 -0.43
N ARG A 72 -0.30 -3.31 0.67
CA ARG A 72 -0.70 -4.70 0.93
C ARG A 72 -1.67 -5.22 -0.14
N TRP A 73 -2.60 -4.41 -0.60
CA TRP A 73 -3.47 -4.79 -1.72
C TRP A 73 -2.69 -5.03 -3.02
N HIS A 74 -1.79 -4.10 -3.40
CA HIS A 74 -0.92 -4.28 -4.57
C HIS A 74 -0.06 -5.54 -4.47
N ILE A 75 0.48 -5.83 -3.29
CA ILE A 75 1.24 -7.06 -3.00
C ILE A 75 0.35 -8.28 -3.17
N ALA A 76 -0.83 -8.28 -2.53
CA ALA A 76 -1.73 -9.43 -2.49
C ALA A 76 -2.28 -9.82 -3.87
N ARG A 77 -2.46 -8.86 -4.79
CA ARG A 77 -2.93 -9.14 -6.16
C ARG A 77 -1.82 -9.36 -7.18
N ALA A 78 -0.55 -9.15 -6.83
CA ALA A 78 0.55 -9.27 -7.78
C ALA A 78 0.71 -10.73 -8.26
N SER A 79 0.67 -10.92 -9.59
CA SER A 79 0.92 -12.19 -10.27
C SER A 79 2.29 -12.25 -10.96
N GLY A 80 3.06 -11.16 -10.89
CA GLY A 80 4.39 -11.04 -11.50
C GLY A 80 5.27 -10.03 -10.77
N LEU A 81 6.59 -10.11 -10.99
CA LEU A 81 7.56 -9.23 -10.33
C LEU A 81 7.37 -7.76 -10.69
N ASP A 82 6.94 -7.46 -11.91
CA ASP A 82 6.67 -6.09 -12.35
C ASP A 82 5.50 -5.46 -11.58
N GLN A 83 4.43 -6.22 -11.34
CA GLN A 83 3.27 -5.75 -10.57
C GLN A 83 3.63 -5.58 -9.09
N LEU A 84 4.54 -6.40 -8.56
CA LEU A 84 4.99 -6.33 -7.18
C LEU A 84 5.71 -5.01 -6.87
N LYS A 85 6.22 -4.32 -7.91
CA LYS A 85 6.82 -2.98 -7.78
C LYS A 85 5.84 -1.95 -7.20
N GLU A 86 4.55 -2.04 -7.53
CA GLU A 86 3.53 -1.09 -7.05
C GLU A 86 3.44 -1.11 -5.51
N GLY A 87 3.48 -2.29 -4.91
CA GLY A 87 3.56 -2.45 -3.46
C GLY A 87 4.89 -1.98 -2.87
N LEU A 88 6.01 -2.30 -3.54
CA LEU A 88 7.34 -1.87 -3.11
C LEU A 88 7.46 -0.33 -3.06
N ASP A 89 6.94 0.35 -4.07
CA ASP A 89 7.01 1.82 -4.16
C ASP A 89 6.31 2.48 -2.96
N LEU A 90 5.20 1.91 -2.48
CA LEU A 90 4.49 2.39 -1.29
C LEU A 90 5.19 2.02 0.03
N LEU A 91 5.88 0.87 0.09
CA LEU A 91 6.77 0.56 1.22
C LEU A 91 7.93 1.57 1.30
N LEU A 92 8.55 1.88 0.16
CA LEU A 92 9.62 2.86 0.06
C LEU A 92 9.12 4.29 0.33
N TRP A 93 7.88 4.59 -0.01
CA TRP A 93 7.22 5.83 0.42
C TRP A 93 7.19 5.93 1.95
N ALA A 94 6.79 4.87 2.65
CA ALA A 94 6.75 4.88 4.10
C ALA A 94 8.14 5.07 4.73
N THR A 95 9.19 4.46 4.17
CA THR A 95 10.56 4.66 4.68
C THR A 95 11.09 6.06 4.37
N LYS A 96 10.78 6.61 3.19
CA LYS A 96 11.16 7.98 2.79
C LYS A 96 10.57 9.04 3.71
N HIS A 97 9.32 8.84 4.16
CA HIS A 97 8.59 9.81 4.96
C HIS A 97 8.65 9.56 6.47
N ALA A 98 9.29 8.47 6.91
CA ALA A 98 9.63 8.28 8.31
C ALA A 98 10.57 9.41 8.81
N GLN A 99 10.53 9.70 10.10
CA GLN A 99 11.44 10.67 10.71
C GLN A 99 12.90 10.19 10.58
N PRO A 100 13.92 11.07 10.75
CA PRO A 100 15.33 10.67 10.69
C PRO A 100 15.72 9.51 11.63
N SER A 101 14.97 9.31 12.71
CA SER A 101 15.12 8.19 13.65
C SER A 101 14.54 6.86 13.14
N GLY A 102 13.85 6.85 12.00
CA GLY A 102 13.05 5.73 11.49
C GLY A 102 11.62 5.68 12.04
N VAL A 103 11.23 6.61 12.92
CA VAL A 103 9.89 6.62 13.53
C VAL A 103 8.83 7.03 12.51
N MET A 104 7.77 6.21 12.41
CA MET A 104 6.54 6.54 11.68
C MET A 104 5.47 7.13 12.61
N GLY A 105 4.91 8.27 12.19
CA GLY A 105 3.79 8.91 12.87
C GLY A 105 2.44 8.37 12.41
N GLU A 106 1.38 9.06 12.82
CA GLU A 106 0.02 8.81 12.35
C GLU A 106 -0.19 9.34 10.92
N GLN A 107 0.10 10.63 10.73
CA GLN A 107 -0.08 11.36 9.47
C GLN A 107 1.04 12.37 9.28
N ILE A 108 1.22 12.85 8.05
CA ILE A 108 2.20 13.89 7.73
C ILE A 108 1.53 15.03 6.96
N ASP A 109 2.14 16.21 7.00
CA ASP A 109 1.69 17.36 6.24
C ASP A 109 1.79 17.07 4.73
N PRO A 110 0.71 17.26 3.96
CA PRO A 110 0.67 16.92 2.53
C PRO A 110 1.58 17.79 1.66
N ASN A 111 2.07 18.93 2.14
CA ASN A 111 2.95 19.83 1.38
C ASN A 111 4.40 19.74 1.84
N THR A 112 4.64 19.58 3.15
CA THR A 112 5.99 19.63 3.73
C THR A 112 6.52 18.27 4.16
N GLY A 113 5.65 17.28 4.35
CA GLY A 113 6.01 15.97 4.91
C GLY A 113 6.34 16.00 6.40
N ALA A 114 6.16 17.14 7.08
CA ALA A 114 6.37 17.24 8.52
C ALA A 114 5.38 16.34 9.28
N PRO A 115 5.79 15.71 10.40
CA PRO A 115 4.88 14.88 11.19
C PRO A 115 3.71 15.71 11.72
N LEU A 116 2.50 15.17 11.59
CA LEU A 116 1.27 15.71 12.17
C LEU A 116 0.65 14.66 13.10
N SER A 117 0.06 15.11 14.20
CA SER A 117 -0.51 14.22 15.24
C SER A 117 0.54 13.34 15.92
N VAL A 118 0.12 12.19 16.46
CA VAL A 118 0.92 11.30 17.32
C VAL A 118 2.10 10.70 16.57
N SER A 119 3.27 10.73 17.22
CA SER A 119 4.47 10.04 16.77
C SER A 119 5.32 9.62 17.98
N PRO A 120 5.67 8.32 18.13
CA PRO A 120 5.39 7.21 17.21
C PRO A 120 3.92 6.77 17.25
N LEU A 121 3.39 6.29 16.13
CA LEU A 121 2.17 5.49 16.12
C LEU A 121 2.53 4.01 15.97
N PHE A 122 2.25 3.21 17.01
CA PHE A 122 2.57 1.77 17.02
C PHE A 122 1.93 1.03 15.84
N TRP A 123 0.69 1.36 15.51
CA TRP A 123 -0.02 0.72 14.40
C TRP A 123 0.68 0.96 13.06
N SER A 124 1.15 2.18 12.76
CA SER A 124 1.92 2.45 11.52
C SER A 124 3.15 1.55 11.40
N HIS A 125 3.86 1.28 12.51
CA HIS A 125 5.02 0.39 12.51
C HIS A 125 4.61 -1.07 12.34
N ALA A 126 3.56 -1.52 13.02
CA ALA A 126 3.05 -2.88 12.89
C ALA A 126 2.59 -3.15 11.44
N GLU A 127 1.87 -2.20 10.84
CA GLU A 127 1.39 -2.27 9.47
C GLU A 127 2.56 -2.34 8.47
N PHE A 128 3.63 -1.56 8.70
CA PHE A 128 4.82 -1.60 7.85
C PHE A 128 5.51 -2.97 7.91
N VAL A 129 5.71 -3.53 9.11
CA VAL A 129 6.32 -4.85 9.27
C VAL A 129 5.47 -5.93 8.60
N THR A 130 4.15 -5.90 8.79
CA THR A 130 3.22 -6.82 8.12
C THR A 130 3.35 -6.74 6.61
N ALA A 131 3.29 -5.54 6.03
CA ALA A 131 3.39 -5.34 4.59
C ALA A 131 4.74 -5.78 4.01
N VAL A 132 5.85 -5.58 4.73
CA VAL A 132 7.17 -6.09 4.33
C VAL A 132 7.21 -7.63 4.35
N CYS A 133 6.66 -8.26 5.38
CA CYS A 133 6.58 -9.72 5.45
C CYS A 133 5.74 -10.29 4.29
N GLU A 134 4.59 -9.70 4.00
CA GLU A 134 3.74 -10.07 2.85
C GLU A 134 4.46 -9.89 1.52
N TYR A 135 5.17 -8.77 1.33
CA TYR A 135 5.98 -8.52 0.15
C TYR A 135 7.02 -9.62 -0.06
N LEU A 136 7.79 -9.96 0.98
CA LEU A 136 8.84 -10.96 0.90
C LEU A 136 8.29 -12.36 0.62
N ASN A 137 7.14 -12.71 1.18
CA ASN A 137 6.47 -13.98 0.91
C ASN A 137 6.00 -14.04 -0.54
N ARG A 138 5.30 -12.99 -1.02
CA ARG A 138 4.82 -12.94 -2.40
C ARG A 138 5.96 -12.94 -3.42
N TYR A 139 7.05 -12.23 -3.13
CA TYR A 139 8.25 -12.24 -3.96
C TYR A 139 8.80 -13.67 -4.12
N LYS A 140 8.90 -14.44 -3.03
CA LYS A 140 9.37 -15.82 -3.05
C LYS A 140 8.43 -16.74 -3.82
N GLU A 141 7.12 -16.59 -3.64
CA GLU A 141 6.09 -17.34 -4.35
C GLU A 141 6.21 -17.13 -5.87
N ILE A 142 6.20 -15.87 -6.31
CA ILE A 142 6.31 -15.50 -7.73
C ILE A 142 7.65 -15.97 -8.31
N SER A 143 8.76 -15.72 -7.62
CA SER A 143 10.10 -16.09 -8.09
C SER A 143 10.25 -17.61 -8.24
N SER A 144 9.71 -18.39 -7.29
CA SER A 144 9.75 -19.85 -7.34
C SER A 144 8.91 -20.39 -8.49
N PHE A 145 7.74 -19.79 -8.74
CA PHE A 145 6.88 -20.13 -9.88
C PHE A 145 7.55 -19.82 -11.23
N VAL A 146 8.20 -18.67 -11.36
CA VAL A 146 8.96 -18.32 -12.59
C VAL A 146 10.10 -19.31 -12.82
N ALA A 147 10.86 -19.66 -11.77
CA ALA A 147 11.97 -20.59 -11.86
C ALA A 147 11.56 -22.04 -12.15
N SER A 148 10.35 -22.48 -11.76
CA SER A 148 9.83 -23.81 -12.13
C SER A 148 9.36 -23.85 -13.58
N LYS A 149 8.73 -22.78 -14.07
CA LYS A 149 8.27 -22.67 -15.46
C LYS A 149 9.41 -22.63 -16.47
N GLY A 150 10.52 -21.95 -16.13
CA GLY A 150 11.73 -21.91 -16.96
C GLY A 150 12.41 -23.27 -17.13
N ARG A 151 12.35 -24.14 -16.10
CA ARG A 151 12.94 -25.49 -16.16
C ARG A 151 12.13 -26.49 -16.99
N GLY A 152 10.85 -26.24 -17.22
CA GLY A 152 9.98 -27.11 -18.03
C GLY A 152 10.08 -26.87 -19.54
N ALA A 153 10.68 -25.75 -19.98
CA ALA A 153 10.81 -25.39 -21.40
C ALA A 153 12.09 -25.96 -22.07
N ASP A 154 13.01 -26.51 -21.29
CA ASP A 154 14.31 -27.03 -21.76
C ASP A 154 14.35 -28.55 -21.95
N VAL A 155 13.20 -29.26 -21.89
CA VAL A 155 13.15 -30.69 -22.24
C VAL A 155 13.07 -30.81 -23.75
N PRO A 156 14.10 -31.32 -24.45
CA PRO A 156 14.00 -31.57 -25.88
C PRO A 156 12.94 -32.66 -26.11
N GLU A 157 12.01 -32.44 -27.03
CA GLU A 157 11.20 -33.53 -27.59
C GLU A 157 12.15 -34.50 -28.29
N THR A 158 12.60 -35.53 -27.56
CA THR A 158 13.29 -36.66 -28.15
C THR A 158 12.26 -37.52 -28.87
N MET A 159 12.26 -37.43 -30.21
CA MET A 159 11.80 -38.50 -31.11
C MET A 159 12.74 -39.70 -31.04
#